data_AF-A0A196S9F7-F1
#
_entry.id   AF-A0A196S9F7-F1
#
_cell.length_a   1.000
_cell.length_b   1.000
_cell.length_c   1.000
_cell.angle_alpha   90.00
_cell.angle_beta   90.00
_cell.angle_gamma   90.00
#
_symmetry.space_group_name_H-M   'P 1'
#
loop_
_entity.id
_entity.type
_entity.pdbx_description
1 polymer ?
#
loop_
_entity_poly.entity_id
_entity_poly.type
_entity_poly.pdbx_seq_one_letter_code
_entity_poly.pdbx_strand_id
1 'polypeptide(L)'
;MSKAVAKFFPVEAPAPAKVNPCKLRATITPGTVLIILAGRFAGKRVVFLKQLPSGLLLVSGPYQVNKVPLRRVNQAYVIATSTKVDISSVKIPAAVDDAYFKAPAVKAPELFTKEYKPVVSEERKANQEAVDAELMKCVEKVPMLKEYLHERFTLRKGERPHDMKF
;
A
#
# COMPACT_ATOMS: atom_id res chain seq x y z
N MET A 1 23.65 -50.73 15.40
CA MET A 1 23.93 -49.38 15.96
C MET A 1 22.63 -48.81 16.50
N SER A 2 22.52 -48.66 17.82
CA SER A 2 21.33 -48.14 18.51
C SER A 2 21.18 -46.64 18.25
N LYS A 3 20.00 -46.19 17.79
CA LYS A 3 19.71 -44.75 17.65
C LYS A 3 19.80 -44.10 19.04
N ALA A 4 20.67 -43.11 19.19
CA ALA A 4 20.77 -42.32 20.41
C ALA A 4 19.46 -41.56 20.63
N VAL A 5 18.82 -41.78 21.78
CA VAL A 5 17.61 -41.05 22.18
C VAL A 5 18.03 -39.65 22.64
N ALA A 6 17.40 -38.61 22.10
CA ALA A 6 17.68 -37.23 22.48
C ALA A 6 17.37 -37.02 23.96
N LYS A 7 18.33 -36.48 24.73
CA LYS A 7 18.17 -36.16 26.16
C LYS A 7 17.19 -35.00 26.43
N PHE A 8 16.72 -34.35 25.38
CA PHE A 8 15.78 -33.23 25.41
C PHE A 8 14.58 -33.60 24.55
N PHE A 9 13.39 -33.67 25.16
CA PHE A 9 12.14 -33.82 24.45
C PHE A 9 11.62 -32.41 24.15
N PRO A 10 11.75 -31.89 22.91
CA PRO A 10 11.14 -30.62 22.58
C PRO A 10 9.62 -30.77 22.77
N VAL A 11 9.02 -29.92 23.60
CA VAL A 11 7.58 -29.72 23.56
C VAL A 11 7.28 -29.21 22.16
N GLU A 12 6.59 -30.01 21.34
CA GLU A 12 6.24 -29.60 19.98
C GLU A 12 5.40 -28.32 20.06
N ALA A 13 5.99 -27.22 19.60
CA ALA A 13 5.23 -25.98 19.46
C ALA A 13 4.06 -26.24 18.49
N PRO A 14 2.86 -25.77 18.81
CA PRO A 14 1.72 -25.93 17.90
C PRO A 14 2.09 -25.35 16.53
N ALA A 15 1.73 -26.08 15.47
CA ALA A 15 2.04 -25.68 14.11
C ALA A 15 1.58 -24.23 13.86
N PRO A 16 2.38 -23.40 13.16
CA PRO A 16 2.02 -22.01 12.92
C PRO A 16 0.68 -21.94 12.16
N ALA A 17 -0.24 -21.11 12.66
CA ALA A 17 -1.54 -20.90 12.03
C ALA A 17 -1.36 -20.40 10.59
N LYS A 18 -2.07 -21.00 9.64
CA LYS A 18 -2.08 -20.54 8.24
C LYS A 18 -2.71 -19.16 8.17
N VAL A 19 -1.95 -18.18 7.68
CA VAL A 19 -2.45 -16.81 7.49
C VAL A 19 -3.26 -16.78 6.20
N ASN A 20 -4.58 -16.62 6.32
CA ASN A 20 -5.46 -16.44 5.18
C ASN A 20 -5.44 -14.98 4.70
N PRO A 21 -5.53 -14.74 3.38
CA PRO A 21 -5.60 -13.38 2.85
C PRO A 21 -6.88 -12.68 3.31
N CYS A 22 -6.77 -11.38 3.60
CA CYS A 22 -7.90 -10.58 4.06
C CYS A 22 -8.95 -10.40 2.95
N LYS A 23 -10.23 -10.58 3.29
CA LYS A 23 -11.34 -10.35 2.35
C LYS A 23 -11.45 -8.87 2.01
N LEU A 24 -11.48 -8.55 0.72
CA LEU A 24 -11.66 -7.19 0.23
C LEU A 24 -13.04 -6.66 0.65
N ARG A 25 -13.08 -5.43 1.20
CA ARG A 25 -14.35 -4.73 1.48
C ARG A 25 -15.06 -4.39 0.17
N ALA A 26 -16.40 -4.53 0.15
CA ALA A 26 -17.21 -4.25 -1.04
C ALA A 26 -17.11 -2.79 -1.53
N THR A 27 -16.79 -1.85 -0.64
CA THR A 27 -16.60 -0.43 -0.99
C THR A 27 -15.30 -0.18 -1.75
N ILE A 28 -14.34 -1.10 -1.68
CA ILE A 28 -13.03 -0.96 -2.32
C ILE A 28 -13.08 -1.68 -3.67
N THR A 29 -13.25 -0.89 -4.71
CA THR A 29 -13.23 -1.35 -6.11
C THR A 29 -12.04 -0.75 -6.85
N PRO A 30 -11.42 -1.44 -7.84
CA PRO A 30 -10.34 -0.84 -8.65
C PRO A 30 -10.77 0.54 -9.15
N GLY A 31 -9.95 1.57 -8.93
CA GLY A 31 -10.37 2.95 -9.23
C GLY A 31 -10.81 3.79 -8.05
N THR A 32 -11.17 3.18 -6.92
CA THR A 32 -11.70 3.90 -5.77
C THR A 32 -10.62 4.78 -5.15
N VAL A 33 -10.98 6.03 -4.84
CA VAL A 33 -10.09 6.91 -4.09
C VAL A 33 -10.14 6.52 -2.60
N LEU A 34 -8.96 6.42 -2.02
CA LEU A 34 -8.72 5.93 -0.68
C LEU A 34 -8.05 7.06 0.12
N ILE A 35 -8.44 7.23 1.38
CA ILE A 35 -7.76 8.11 2.33
C ILE A 35 -6.91 7.25 3.26
N ILE A 36 -5.59 7.46 3.25
CA ILE A 36 -4.68 6.75 4.16
C ILE A 36 -4.81 7.36 5.56
N LEU A 37 -4.99 6.53 6.58
CA LEU A 37 -5.15 6.98 7.97
C LEU A 37 -3.84 6.93 8.78
N ALA A 38 -2.90 6.06 8.40
CA ALA A 38 -1.72 5.78 9.22
C ALA A 38 -0.40 5.91 8.45
N GLY A 39 0.68 6.14 9.20
CA GLY A 39 2.05 6.22 8.70
C GLY A 39 2.39 7.57 8.05
N ARG A 40 3.53 7.61 7.33
CA ARG A 40 4.08 8.83 6.73
C ARG A 40 3.12 9.58 5.80
N PHE A 41 2.17 8.87 5.20
CA PHE A 41 1.22 9.40 4.23
C PHE A 41 -0.19 9.56 4.79
N ALA A 42 -0.36 9.62 6.11
CA ALA A 42 -1.66 9.87 6.72
C ALA A 42 -2.32 11.16 6.17
N GLY A 43 -3.63 11.10 5.95
CA GLY A 43 -4.45 12.13 5.33
C GLY A 43 -4.33 12.21 3.81
N LYS A 44 -3.39 11.52 3.16
CA LYS A 44 -3.26 11.57 1.70
C LYS A 44 -4.36 10.76 1.01
N ARG A 45 -4.90 11.35 -0.07
CA ARG A 45 -5.86 10.73 -0.97
C ARG A 45 -5.12 10.05 -2.12
N VAL A 46 -5.41 8.79 -2.34
CA VAL A 46 -4.66 7.90 -3.22
C VAL A 46 -5.60 6.97 -3.96
N VAL A 47 -5.16 6.43 -5.08
CA VAL A 47 -6.01 5.64 -5.97
C VAL A 47 -5.72 4.15 -5.79
N PHE A 48 -6.78 3.35 -5.58
CA PHE A 48 -6.67 1.90 -5.46
C PHE A 48 -6.48 1.24 -6.83
N LEU A 49 -5.48 0.37 -6.95
CA LEU A 49 -5.14 -0.32 -8.19
C LEU A 49 -5.62 -1.78 -8.18
N LYS A 50 -5.01 -2.61 -7.32
CA LYS A 50 -5.33 -4.04 -7.18
C LYS A 50 -5.09 -4.52 -5.75
N GLN A 51 -5.71 -5.63 -5.36
CA GLN A 51 -5.34 -6.35 -4.15
C GLN A 51 -4.18 -7.31 -4.48
N LEU A 52 -3.16 -7.36 -3.61
CA LEU A 52 -2.04 -8.28 -3.75
C LEU A 52 -2.35 -9.66 -3.16
N PRO A 53 -1.61 -10.71 -3.51
CA PRO A 53 -1.79 -12.06 -2.95
C PRO A 53 -1.72 -12.12 -1.41
N SER A 54 -0.94 -11.23 -0.78
CA SER A 54 -0.90 -11.07 0.68
C SER A 54 -2.19 -10.53 1.31
N GLY A 55 -3.13 -10.05 0.50
CA GLY A 55 -4.34 -9.36 0.95
C GLY A 55 -4.15 -7.86 1.17
N LEU A 56 -2.93 -7.32 1.03
CA LEU A 56 -2.67 -5.88 1.08
C LEU A 56 -3.13 -5.17 -0.19
N LEU A 57 -3.47 -3.91 -0.07
CA LEU A 57 -3.90 -3.07 -1.19
C LEU A 57 -2.67 -2.47 -1.88
N LEU A 58 -2.56 -2.62 -3.19
CA LEU A 58 -1.65 -1.84 -4.01
C LEU A 58 -2.32 -0.52 -4.37
N VAL A 59 -1.63 0.56 -4.04
CA VAL A 59 -2.16 1.92 -4.12
C VAL A 59 -1.11 2.83 -4.75
N SER A 60 -1.55 3.76 -5.60
CA SER A 60 -0.70 4.87 -6.09
C SER A 60 -1.41 6.19 -5.86
N GLY A 61 -0.69 7.18 -5.32
CA GLY A 61 -1.10 8.57 -5.45
C GLY A 61 -0.16 9.21 -6.45
N PRO A 62 -0.61 9.57 -7.68
CA PRO A 62 0.31 9.98 -8.74
C PRO A 62 1.45 10.84 -8.20
N TYR A 63 2.69 10.36 -8.29
CA TYR A 63 3.79 10.86 -7.45
C TYR A 63 4.06 12.34 -7.69
N GLN A 64 3.80 12.79 -8.92
CA GLN A 64 3.85 14.20 -9.31
C GLN A 64 2.87 15.06 -8.48
N VAL A 65 1.68 14.54 -8.19
CA VAL A 65 0.59 15.24 -7.49
C VAL A 65 0.81 15.25 -5.99
N ASN A 66 0.90 14.09 -5.34
CA ASN A 66 0.82 14.02 -3.86
C ASN A 66 2.04 13.39 -3.18
N LYS A 67 3.07 13.02 -3.95
CA LYS A 67 4.34 12.41 -3.50
C LYS A 67 4.18 11.04 -2.83
N VAL A 68 3.09 10.31 -3.12
CA VAL A 68 2.87 8.95 -2.62
C VAL A 68 3.20 7.92 -3.71
N PRO A 69 4.36 7.25 -3.66
CA PRO A 69 4.70 6.25 -4.67
C PRO A 69 3.77 5.02 -4.55
N LEU A 70 3.88 4.11 -5.51
CA LEU A 70 3.34 2.76 -5.44
C LEU A 70 3.69 2.14 -4.09
N ARG A 71 2.66 1.81 -3.33
CA ARG A 71 2.82 1.35 -1.96
C ARG A 71 1.75 0.34 -1.58
N ARG A 72 2.15 -0.60 -0.72
CA ARG A 72 1.23 -1.52 -0.07
C ARG A 72 0.62 -0.86 1.16
N VAL A 73 -0.70 -0.94 1.28
CA VAL A 73 -1.46 -0.42 2.42
C VAL A 73 -2.40 -1.49 2.94
N ASN A 74 -2.52 -1.61 4.26
CA ASN A 74 -3.52 -2.50 4.86
C ASN A 74 -4.90 -1.82 4.81
N GLN A 75 -5.89 -2.57 4.34
CA GLN A 75 -7.29 -2.16 4.23
C GLN A 75 -7.88 -1.56 5.53
N ALA A 76 -7.41 -1.99 6.70
CA ALA A 76 -7.90 -1.46 7.98
C ALA A 76 -7.54 0.03 8.21
N TYR A 77 -6.45 0.50 7.60
CA TYR A 77 -5.95 1.88 7.77
C TYR A 77 -6.35 2.80 6.62
N VAL A 78 -7.49 2.50 6.00
CA VAL A 78 -7.98 3.23 4.83
C VAL A 78 -9.48 3.49 4.93
N ILE A 79 -9.87 4.72 4.57
CA ILE A 79 -11.26 5.06 4.27
C ILE A 79 -11.44 4.98 2.76
N ALA A 80 -12.41 4.18 2.30
CA ALA A 80 -12.83 4.16 0.91
C ALA A 80 -13.84 5.28 0.70
N THR A 81 -13.59 6.17 -0.27
CA THR A 81 -14.55 7.20 -0.64
C THR A 81 -15.46 6.69 -1.76
N SER A 82 -16.55 7.43 -1.99
CA SER A 82 -17.50 7.23 -3.08
C SER A 82 -16.93 7.62 -4.46
N THR A 83 -15.87 8.43 -4.49
CA THR A 83 -15.18 8.85 -5.73
C THR A 83 -14.46 7.68 -6.38
N LYS A 84 -14.74 7.45 -7.66
CA LYS A 84 -14.09 6.41 -8.47
C LYS A 84 -13.50 7.00 -9.74
N VAL A 85 -12.34 6.51 -10.09
CA VAL A 85 -11.64 6.79 -11.35
C VAL A 85 -11.69 5.53 -12.20
N ASP A 86 -12.00 5.64 -13.48
CA ASP A 86 -11.89 4.49 -14.37
C ASP A 86 -10.41 4.18 -14.66
N ILE A 87 -9.99 2.96 -14.28
CA ILE A 87 -8.60 2.47 -14.36
C ILE A 87 -8.50 1.29 -15.33
N SER A 88 -9.57 0.99 -16.07
CA SER A 88 -9.60 -0.11 -17.05
C SER A 88 -8.44 -0.05 -18.07
N SER A 89 -7.97 1.15 -18.42
CA SER A 89 -6.86 1.35 -19.35
C SER A 89 -5.46 1.26 -18.74
N VAL A 90 -5.33 1.22 -17.41
CA VAL A 90 -4.03 1.29 -16.72
C VAL A 90 -3.43 -0.10 -16.59
N LYS A 91 -2.25 -0.30 -17.16
CA LYS A 91 -1.51 -1.55 -17.12
C LYS A 91 -0.61 -1.57 -15.89
N ILE A 92 -0.97 -2.39 -14.91
CA ILE A 92 -0.14 -2.63 -13.73
C ILE A 92 0.89 -3.70 -14.10
N PRO A 93 2.21 -3.41 -14.03
CA PRO A 93 3.22 -4.41 -14.36
C PRO A 93 3.12 -5.64 -13.43
N ALA A 94 3.21 -6.84 -14.01
CA ALA A 94 3.17 -8.09 -13.23
C ALA A 94 4.33 -8.19 -12.22
N ALA A 95 5.45 -7.51 -12.48
CA ALA A 95 6.57 -7.44 -11.56
C ALA A 95 6.22 -6.76 -10.21
N VAL A 96 5.13 -5.98 -10.14
CA VAL A 96 4.72 -5.26 -8.93
C VAL A 96 3.84 -6.15 -8.06
N ASP A 97 4.51 -7.05 -7.34
CA ASP A 97 3.92 -8.02 -6.41
C ASP A 97 4.48 -7.88 -4.98
N ASP A 98 4.06 -8.73 -4.05
CA ASP A 98 4.48 -8.64 -2.64
C ASP A 98 5.99 -8.73 -2.42
N ALA A 99 6.69 -9.51 -3.25
CA ALA A 99 8.15 -9.64 -3.21
C ALA A 99 8.85 -8.34 -3.59
N TYR A 100 8.29 -7.59 -4.55
CA TYR A 100 8.83 -6.31 -5.02
C TYR A 100 8.93 -5.28 -3.89
N PHE A 101 8.00 -5.32 -2.93
CA PHE A 101 7.95 -4.40 -1.79
C PHE A 101 8.57 -4.95 -0.51
N LYS A 102 9.19 -6.13 -0.55
CA LYS A 102 9.86 -6.69 0.62
C LYS A 102 11.10 -5.85 0.93
N ALA A 103 11.22 -5.41 2.18
CA ALA A 103 12.43 -4.73 2.62
C ALA A 103 13.60 -5.73 2.61
N PRO A 104 14.81 -5.33 2.17
CA PRO A 104 15.98 -6.18 2.31
C PRO A 104 16.23 -6.44 3.80
N ALA A 105 16.44 -7.70 4.16
CA ALA A 105 16.76 -8.08 5.54
C ALA A 105 18.21 -7.67 5.83
N VAL A 106 18.40 -6.45 6.34
CA VAL A 106 19.72 -6.02 6.84
C VAL A 106 19.96 -6.73 8.16
N LYS A 107 20.79 -7.78 8.17
CA LYS A 107 21.40 -8.32 9.39
C LYS A 107 22.50 -7.33 9.79
N ALA A 108 22.29 -6.53 10.83
CA ALA A 108 23.30 -5.59 11.30
C ALA A 108 24.24 -6.25 12.33
N PRO A 109 25.57 -6.23 12.14
CA PRO A 109 26.53 -6.39 13.23
C PRO A 109 26.93 -5.07 13.90
N GLU A 110 26.57 -3.89 13.37
CA GLU A 110 27.01 -2.61 13.94
C GLU A 110 25.86 -1.60 14.00
N LEU A 111 25.35 -1.39 15.22
CA LEU A 111 24.05 -0.79 15.49
C LEU A 111 24.00 0.76 15.54
N PHE A 112 25.09 1.50 15.24
CA PHE A 112 25.12 2.93 15.60
C PHE A 112 25.83 3.93 14.66
N THR A 113 26.16 3.62 13.39
CA THR A 113 27.00 4.56 12.60
C THR A 113 26.46 5.07 11.26
N LYS A 114 25.34 4.59 10.72
CA LYS A 114 24.78 5.19 9.49
C LYS A 114 23.26 5.29 9.51
N GLU A 115 22.76 6.52 9.34
CA GLU A 115 21.40 6.76 8.87
C GLU A 115 21.18 5.96 7.59
N TYR A 116 20.40 4.88 7.67
CA TYR A 116 20.02 4.11 6.50
C TYR A 116 19.07 4.97 5.65
N LYS A 117 19.61 5.61 4.60
CA LYS A 117 18.82 6.24 3.54
C LYS A 117 18.55 5.18 2.48
N PRO A 118 17.32 4.65 2.37
CA PRO A 118 17.00 3.67 1.34
C PRO A 118 17.15 4.32 -0.03
N VAL A 119 18.14 3.87 -0.81
CA VAL A 119 18.30 4.27 -2.22
C VAL A 119 17.19 3.59 -3.02
N VAL A 120 16.37 4.40 -3.69
CA VAL A 120 15.32 3.88 -4.59
C VAL A 120 15.99 3.41 -5.88
N SER A 121 15.81 2.15 -6.24
CA SER A 121 16.32 1.59 -7.49
C SER A 121 15.72 2.29 -8.72
N GLU A 122 16.48 2.35 -9.80
CA GLU A 122 16.03 2.96 -11.07
C GLU A 122 14.80 2.26 -11.64
N GLU A 123 14.74 0.93 -11.51
CA GLU A 123 13.57 0.13 -11.87
C GLU A 123 12.29 0.58 -11.15
N ARG A 124 12.40 0.95 -9.86
CA ARG A 124 11.24 1.43 -9.09
C ARG A 124 10.75 2.79 -9.60
N LYS A 125 11.67 3.65 -10.04
CA LYS A 125 11.33 4.95 -10.64
C LYS A 125 10.66 4.75 -12.00
N ALA A 126 11.23 3.91 -12.86
CA ALA A 126 10.67 3.62 -14.18
C ALA A 126 9.26 3.00 -14.09
N ASN A 127 9.05 2.02 -13.20
CA ASN A 127 7.73 1.44 -12.97
C ASN A 127 6.73 2.45 -12.42
N GLN A 128 7.19 3.38 -11.56
CA GLN A 128 6.34 4.45 -11.05
C GLN A 128 5.90 5.39 -12.16
N GLU A 129 6.84 5.86 -12.98
CA GLU A 129 6.58 6.80 -14.07
C GLU A 129 5.63 6.19 -15.11
N ALA A 130 5.81 4.91 -15.46
CA ALA A 130 4.94 4.20 -16.39
C ALA A 130 3.48 4.15 -15.89
N VAL A 131 3.27 3.75 -14.63
CA VAL A 131 1.92 3.65 -14.03
C VAL A 131 1.30 5.04 -13.82
N ASP A 132 2.09 6.01 -13.36
CA ASP A 132 1.61 7.36 -13.11
C ASP A 132 1.23 8.08 -14.40
N ALA A 133 1.97 7.88 -15.50
CA ALA A 133 1.64 8.48 -16.80
C ALA A 133 0.26 8.04 -17.31
N GLU A 134 -0.11 6.77 -17.10
CA GLU A 134 -1.43 6.26 -17.46
C GLU A 134 -2.51 6.73 -16.48
N LEU A 135 -2.23 6.70 -15.17
CA LEU A 135 -3.18 7.19 -14.16
C LEU A 135 -3.49 8.67 -14.30
N MET A 136 -2.49 9.50 -14.62
CA MET A 136 -2.68 10.94 -14.80
C MET A 136 -3.65 11.23 -15.95
N LYS A 137 -3.58 10.48 -17.06
CA LYS A 137 -4.56 10.61 -18.16
C LYS A 137 -5.98 10.31 -17.70
N CYS A 138 -6.17 9.38 -16.77
CA CYS A 138 -7.50 9.10 -16.19
C CYS A 138 -7.93 10.18 -15.21
N VAL A 139 -7.00 10.70 -14.40
CA VAL A 139 -7.27 11.74 -13.41
C VAL A 139 -7.66 13.06 -14.07
N GLU A 140 -6.98 13.44 -15.16
CA GLU A 140 -7.22 14.70 -15.87
C GLU A 140 -8.57 14.73 -16.60
N LYS A 141 -9.17 13.57 -16.90
CA LYS A 141 -10.54 13.50 -17.44
C LYS A 141 -11.60 13.94 -16.45
N VAL A 142 -11.33 13.85 -15.15
CA VAL A 142 -12.28 14.22 -14.10
C VAL A 142 -11.95 15.63 -13.61
N PRO A 143 -12.88 16.60 -13.77
CA PRO A 143 -12.66 17.96 -13.31
C PRO A 143 -12.28 18.03 -11.84
N MET A 144 -11.30 18.88 -11.49
CA MET A 144 -10.80 19.14 -10.13
C MET A 144 -10.24 17.91 -9.38
N LEU A 145 -10.17 16.72 -9.98
CA LEU A 145 -9.70 15.52 -9.28
C LEU A 145 -8.21 15.59 -8.93
N LYS A 146 -7.40 16.25 -9.76
CA LYS A 146 -5.98 16.49 -9.48
C LYS A 146 -5.78 17.29 -8.19
N GLU A 147 -6.57 18.35 -7.99
CA GLU A 147 -6.56 19.18 -6.78
C GLU A 147 -7.07 18.40 -5.58
N TYR A 148 -8.14 17.62 -5.78
CA TYR A 148 -8.67 16.72 -4.76
C TYR A 148 -7.62 15.72 -4.27
N LEU A 149 -6.83 15.10 -5.16
CA LEU A 149 -5.77 14.14 -4.81
C LEU A 149 -4.54 14.81 -4.18
N HIS A 150 -4.26 16.06 -4.52
CA HIS A 150 -3.17 16.85 -3.93
C HIS A 150 -3.45 17.15 -2.45
N GLU A 151 -4.68 17.56 -2.16
CA GLU A 151 -5.11 18.04 -0.84
C GLU A 151 -5.16 16.91 0.20
N ARG A 152 -4.84 17.25 1.46
CA ARG A 152 -4.86 16.29 2.56
C ARG A 152 -6.22 16.31 3.24
N PHE A 153 -6.73 15.12 3.58
CA PHE A 153 -7.85 14.98 4.49
C PHE A 153 -7.39 15.33 5.92
N THR A 154 -8.08 16.30 6.51
CA THR A 154 -7.95 16.69 7.92
C THR A 154 -9.34 16.95 8.47
N LEU A 155 -9.53 16.75 9.77
CA LEU A 155 -10.76 17.11 10.46
C LEU A 155 -10.60 18.50 11.10
N ARG A 156 -11.54 19.40 10.83
CA ARG A 156 -11.58 20.73 11.45
C ARG A 156 -12.49 20.75 12.68
N LYS A 157 -12.44 21.84 13.45
CA LYS A 157 -13.33 22.02 14.60
C LYS A 157 -14.79 21.99 14.14
N GLY A 158 -15.58 21.10 14.72
CA GLY A 158 -17.01 20.94 14.41
C GLY A 158 -17.31 19.84 13.37
N GLU A 159 -16.29 19.32 12.68
CA GLU A 159 -16.44 18.21 11.74
C GLU A 159 -16.53 16.87 12.49
N ARG A 160 -17.58 16.09 12.19
CA ARG A 160 -17.89 14.83 12.88
C ARG A 160 -17.85 13.67 11.88
N PRO A 161 -16.90 12.71 12.00
CA PRO A 161 -16.75 11.63 11.04
C PRO A 161 -17.98 10.73 10.86
N HIS A 162 -18.82 10.59 11.89
CA HIS A 162 -20.06 9.82 11.81
C HIS A 162 -21.15 10.49 10.96
N ASP A 163 -21.07 11.81 10.80
CA ASP A 163 -21.99 12.59 9.95
C ASP A 163 -21.45 12.73 8.51
N MET A 164 -20.16 12.42 8.29
CA MET A 164 -19.52 12.51 6.99
C MET A 164 -19.92 11.34 6.08
N LYS A 165 -20.17 11.68 4.82
CA LYS A 165 -20.30 10.70 3.73
C LYS A 165 -18.98 10.67 2.96
N PHE A 166 -18.29 9.54 3.03
CA PHE A 166 -17.05 9.31 2.32
C PHE A 166 -17.34 8.75 0.93
#